data_AF-A0A059BCX2-F1
#
_entry.id   AF-A0A059BCX2-F1
#
_cell.length_a   1.000
_cell.length_b   1.000
_cell.length_c   1.000
_cell.angle_alpha   90.00
_cell.angle_beta   90.00
_cell.angle_gamma   90.00
#
_symmetry.space_group_name_H-M   'P 1'
#
loop_
_entity.id
_entity.type
_entity.pdbx_description
1 polymer ?
#
loop_
_entity_poly.entity_id
_entity_poly.type
_entity_poly.pdbx_seq_one_letter_code
_entity_poly.pdbx_strand_id
1 'polypeptide(L)'
;MGELAGDKHVKYILSVENKRDSFESVVMEHLRLNGAYWGLTTLDLLGKLDTVDSDEVVSWILQFQHESGGFGGNIGHDPHLLYTLSAMQVLALSVPCKFWPFLIS
;
A
#
# COMPACT_ATOMS: atom_id res chain seq x y z
N MET A 1 14.28 -3.87 -29.83
CA MET A 1 13.64 -3.30 -28.63
C MET A 1 13.21 -4.46 -27.77
N GLY A 2 13.68 -4.55 -26.52
CA GLY A 2 13.24 -5.60 -25.60
C GLY A 2 11.80 -5.33 -25.16
N GLU A 3 10.95 -6.34 -25.23
CA GLU A 3 9.58 -6.28 -24.73
C GLU A 3 9.57 -6.19 -23.20
N LEU A 4 8.71 -5.35 -22.64
CA LEU A 4 8.54 -5.23 -21.19
C LEU A 4 7.93 -6.53 -20.65
N ALA A 5 8.62 -7.19 -19.72
CA ALA A 5 8.14 -8.41 -19.09
C ALA A 5 7.08 -8.15 -18.00
N GLY A 6 6.03 -7.38 -18.33
CA GLY A 6 4.99 -6.93 -17.40
C GLY A 6 4.40 -8.07 -16.56
N ASP A 7 4.04 -9.19 -17.19
CA ASP A 7 3.47 -10.35 -16.50
C ASP A 7 4.42 -10.97 -15.47
N LYS A 8 5.74 -10.92 -15.70
CA LYS A 8 6.73 -11.42 -14.74
C LYS A 8 6.83 -10.48 -13.54
N HIS A 9 6.75 -9.17 -13.76
CA HIS A 9 6.74 -8.17 -12.68
C HIS A 9 5.50 -8.31 -11.81
N VAL A 10 4.32 -8.46 -12.40
CA VAL A 10 3.05 -8.69 -11.67
C VAL A 10 3.16 -9.95 -10.80
N LYS A 11 3.60 -11.07 -11.39
CA LYS A 11 3.78 -12.33 -10.64
C LYS A 11 4.76 -12.18 -9.47
N TYR A 12 5.84 -11.44 -9.66
CA TYR A 12 6.82 -11.19 -8.60
C TYR A 12 6.19 -10.39 -7.45
N ILE A 13 5.51 -9.27 -7.75
CA ILE A 13 4.87 -8.42 -6.74
C ILE A 13 3.84 -9.22 -5.92
N LEU A 14 2.97 -9.97 -6.59
CA LEU A 14 1.99 -10.83 -5.91
C LEU A 14 2.66 -11.94 -5.09
N SER A 15 3.82 -12.46 -5.53
CA SER A 15 4.57 -13.44 -4.76
C SER A 15 5.23 -12.86 -3.50
N VAL A 16 5.58 -11.57 -3.51
CA VAL A 16 6.12 -10.86 -2.35
C VAL A 16 5.02 -10.66 -1.31
N GLU A 17 3.80 -10.34 -1.75
CA GLU A 17 2.64 -10.24 -0.85
C GLU A 17 2.33 -11.59 -0.15
N ASN A 18 2.41 -12.70 -0.88
CA ASN A 18 2.17 -14.03 -0.33
C ASN A 18 3.25 -14.52 0.66
N LYS A 19 4.36 -13.80 0.82
CA LYS A 19 5.45 -14.10 1.76
C LYS A 19 5.37 -13.28 3.05
N ARG A 20 4.16 -12.87 3.45
CA ARG A 20 3.88 -12.10 4.68
C ARG A 20 4.48 -12.69 5.97
N ASP A 21 4.84 -13.98 6.00
CA ASP A 21 5.48 -14.67 7.16
C ASP A 21 7.01 -14.87 7.06
N SER A 22 7.71 -14.30 6.07
CA SER A 22 9.17 -14.45 5.97
C SER A 22 9.95 -13.52 6.93
N PHE A 23 11.20 -13.86 7.24
CA PHE A 23 12.13 -13.01 8.02
C PHE A 23 12.28 -11.58 7.43
N GLU A 24 12.04 -11.42 6.12
CA GLU A 24 12.05 -10.11 5.44
C GLU A 24 10.82 -9.25 5.80
N SER A 25 9.67 -9.87 6.14
CA SER A 25 8.45 -9.20 6.62
C SER A 25 8.64 -8.53 7.98
N VAL A 26 9.46 -9.12 8.85
CA VAL A 26 9.84 -8.57 10.16
C VAL A 26 10.85 -7.42 10.01
N VAL A 27 11.82 -7.54 9.09
CA VAL A 27 12.80 -6.48 8.83
C VAL A 27 12.18 -5.30 8.07
N MET A 28 11.15 -5.53 7.25
CA MET A 28 10.41 -4.52 6.49
C MET A 28 9.26 -3.88 7.28
N GLU A 29 9.10 -4.18 8.57
CA GLU A 29 7.97 -3.72 9.38
C GLU A 29 7.81 -2.19 9.40
N HIS A 30 8.92 -1.44 9.41
CA HIS A 30 8.94 0.02 9.30
C HIS A 30 8.77 0.55 7.87
N LEU A 31 8.93 -0.30 6.85
CA LEU A 31 8.77 0.03 5.43
C LEU A 31 7.46 -0.50 4.85
N ARG A 32 6.62 -1.20 5.63
CA ARG A 32 5.39 -1.87 5.16
C ARG A 32 4.48 -0.95 4.37
N LEU A 33 4.27 0.26 4.87
CA LEU A 33 3.40 1.26 4.25
C LEU A 33 3.99 1.80 2.93
N ASN A 34 5.31 2.00 2.89
CA ASN A 34 6.02 2.41 1.66
C ASN A 34 6.08 1.29 0.62
N GLY A 35 6.27 0.04 1.07
CA GLY A 35 6.27 -1.14 0.22
C GLY A 35 4.90 -1.38 -0.42
N ALA A 36 3.82 -1.18 0.34
CA ALA A 36 2.47 -1.22 -0.18
C ALA A 36 2.25 -0.15 -1.25
N TYR A 37 2.68 1.09 -1.01
CA TYR A 37 2.63 2.15 -2.01
C TYR A 37 3.36 1.77 -3.30
N TRP A 38 4.60 1.27 -3.23
CA TRP A 38 5.36 0.88 -4.42
C TRP A 38 4.73 -0.29 -5.16
N GLY A 39 4.25 -1.31 -4.43
CA GLY A 39 3.58 -2.47 -5.02
C GLY A 39 2.30 -2.10 -5.75
N LEU A 40 1.40 -1.37 -5.07
CA LEU A 40 0.11 -0.95 -5.63
C LEU A 40 0.29 0.02 -6.80
N THR A 41 1.19 1.00 -6.68
CA THR A 41 1.48 1.93 -7.79
C THR A 41 2.02 1.18 -9.01
N THR A 42 2.87 0.17 -8.80
CA THR A 42 3.38 -0.64 -9.91
C THR A 42 2.27 -1.44 -10.58
N LEU A 43 1.33 -2.00 -9.80
CA LEU A 43 0.17 -2.69 -10.35
C LEU A 43 -0.77 -1.75 -11.10
N ASP A 44 -1.00 -0.54 -10.60
CA ASP A 44 -1.78 0.51 -11.27
C ASP A 44 -1.15 0.91 -12.62
N LEU A 45 0.17 1.17 -12.64
CA LEU A 45 0.90 1.47 -13.87
C LEU A 45 0.86 0.32 -14.89
N LEU A 46 0.74 -0.92 -14.43
CA LEU A 46 0.61 -2.11 -15.29
C LEU A 46 -0.85 -2.45 -15.63
N GLY A 47 -1.83 -1.67 -15.15
CA GLY A 47 -3.26 -1.92 -15.37
C GLY A 47 -3.76 -3.21 -14.72
N LYS A 48 -3.18 -3.58 -13.57
CA LYS A 48 -3.47 -4.81 -12.80
C LYS A 48 -3.86 -4.52 -11.35
N LEU A 49 -4.25 -3.29 -11.05
CA LEU A 49 -4.69 -2.91 -9.70
C LEU A 49 -5.95 -3.68 -9.25
N ASP A 50 -6.78 -4.08 -10.21
CA ASP A 50 -7.98 -4.91 -10.02
C ASP A 50 -7.71 -6.32 -9.46
N THR A 51 -6.45 -6.75 -9.46
CA THR A 51 -6.03 -8.03 -8.86
C THR A 51 -5.92 -7.97 -7.33
N VAL A 52 -6.00 -6.78 -6.73
CA VAL A 52 -5.89 -6.56 -5.28
C VAL A 52 -7.23 -6.10 -4.72
N ASP A 53 -7.61 -6.63 -3.56
CA ASP A 53 -8.81 -6.20 -2.85
C ASP A 53 -8.58 -4.81 -2.21
N SER A 54 -9.25 -3.80 -2.77
CA SER A 54 -9.11 -2.42 -2.30
C SER A 54 -9.69 -2.21 -0.89
N ASP A 55 -10.74 -2.94 -0.52
CA ASP A 55 -11.37 -2.82 0.81
C ASP A 55 -10.47 -3.43 1.88
N GLU A 56 -9.79 -4.54 1.56
CA GLU A 56 -8.76 -5.14 2.42
C GLU A 56 -7.58 -4.18 2.62
N VAL A 57 -7.07 -3.57 1.54
CA VAL A 57 -5.98 -2.59 1.60
C VAL A 57 -6.36 -1.39 2.47
N VAL A 58 -7.54 -0.81 2.26
CA VAL A 58 -8.03 0.34 3.04
C VAL A 58 -8.12 -0.04 4.52
N SER A 59 -8.74 -1.18 4.84
CA SER A 59 -8.91 -1.66 6.21
C SER A 59 -7.56 -1.86 6.91
N TRP A 60 -6.56 -2.38 6.19
CA TRP A 60 -5.21 -2.58 6.70
C TRP A 60 -4.47 -1.26 6.94
N ILE A 61 -4.54 -0.29 6.02
CA ILE A 61 -3.88 1.01 6.17
C ILE A 61 -4.45 1.81 7.34
N LEU A 62 -5.77 1.77 7.55
CA LEU A 62 -6.43 2.49 8.63
C LEU A 62 -5.99 2.01 10.03
N GLN A 63 -5.45 0.79 10.17
CA GLN A 63 -4.87 0.31 11.43
C GLN A 63 -3.61 1.07 11.84
N PHE A 64 -2.95 1.76 10.91
CA PHE A 64 -1.75 2.56 11.17
C PHE A 64 -2.07 4.03 11.49
N GLN A 65 -3.34 4.43 11.45
CA GLN A 65 -3.74 5.80 11.76
C GLN A 65 -3.68 6.05 13.27
N HIS A 66 -3.05 7.15 13.64
CA HIS A 66 -2.96 7.62 15.02
C HIS A 66 -4.13 8.56 15.35
N GLU A 67 -4.44 8.75 16.63
CA GLU A 67 -5.50 9.68 17.10
C GLU A 67 -5.27 11.13 16.62
N SER A 68 -4.02 11.51 16.38
CA SER A 68 -3.66 12.81 15.80
C SER A 68 -3.98 12.96 14.30
N GLY A 69 -4.46 11.90 13.65
CA GLY A 69 -4.78 11.83 12.22
C GLY A 69 -3.60 11.46 11.31
N GLY A 70 -2.36 11.47 11.81
CA GLY A 70 -1.18 11.00 11.08
C GLY A 70 -1.05 9.47 11.05
N PHE A 71 -0.22 8.93 10.16
CA PHE A 71 0.02 7.49 10.07
C PHE A 71 1.42 7.12 10.56
N GLY A 72 1.52 5.99 11.26
CA GLY A 72 2.79 5.36 11.65
C GLY A 72 3.28 4.34 10.61
N GLY A 73 4.53 3.90 10.73
CA GLY A 73 5.08 2.86 9.85
C GLY A 73 4.50 1.46 10.14
N ASN A 74 3.95 1.26 11.33
CA ASN A 74 3.27 0.05 11.80
C ASN A 74 2.32 0.38 12.97
N ILE A 75 1.53 -0.59 13.43
CA ILE A 75 0.60 -0.43 14.55
C ILE A 75 1.38 -0.02 15.80
N GLY A 76 0.98 1.11 16.41
CA GLY A 76 1.61 1.64 17.63
C GLY A 76 2.93 2.38 17.41
N HIS A 77 3.39 2.57 16.17
CA HIS A 77 4.53 3.45 15.88
C HIS A 77 4.09 4.91 15.82
N ASP A 78 4.99 5.82 16.20
CA ASP A 78 4.72 7.25 16.14
C ASP A 78 4.37 7.71 14.71
N PRO A 79 3.39 8.62 14.58
CA PRO A 79 3.01 9.14 13.27
C PRO A 79 4.15 9.98 12.68
N HIS A 80 4.41 9.79 11.39
CA HIS A 80 5.45 10.53 10.67
C HIS A 80 4.96 10.93 9.28
N LEU A 81 5.34 12.13 8.81
CA LEU A 81 4.92 12.67 7.52
C LEU A 81 5.18 11.71 6.34
N LEU A 82 6.28 10.97 6.39
CA LEU A 82 6.62 9.97 5.37
C LEU A 82 5.53 8.88 5.25
N TYR A 83 5.07 8.34 6.38
CA TYR A 83 4.07 7.27 6.39
C TYR A 83 2.67 7.82 6.12
N THR A 84 2.38 9.02 6.61
CA THR A 84 1.14 9.74 6.26
C THR A 84 1.04 9.96 4.75
N LEU A 85 2.13 10.38 4.09
CA LEU A 85 2.15 10.56 2.64
C LEU A 85 1.86 9.24 1.92
N SER A 86 2.60 8.18 2.26
CA SER A 86 2.41 6.87 1.63
C SER A 86 1.00 6.30 1.86
N ALA A 87 0.42 6.50 3.05
CA ALA A 87 -0.94 6.10 3.36
C ALA A 87 -1.94 6.82 2.46
N MET A 88 -1.81 8.14 2.32
CA MET A 88 -2.68 8.93 1.46
C MET A 88 -2.56 8.52 -0.01
N GLN A 89 -1.36 8.20 -0.49
CA GLN A 89 -1.15 7.71 -1.86
C GLN A 89 -1.83 6.35 -2.09
N VAL A 90 -1.70 5.42 -1.14
CA VAL A 90 -2.37 4.11 -1.20
C VAL A 90 -3.89 4.26 -1.17
N LEU A 91 -4.41 5.11 -0.28
CA LEU A 91 -5.85 5.39 -0.21
C LEU A 91 -6.35 6.04 -1.50
N ALA A 92 -5.59 6.94 -2.11
CA ALA A 92 -5.97 7.54 -3.40
C ALA A 92 -6.01 6.52 -4.55
N LEU A 93 -5.17 5.48 -4.52
CA LEU A 93 -5.23 4.37 -5.48
C LEU A 93 -6.42 3.43 -5.22
N SER A 94 -6.75 3.21 -3.95
CA SER A 94 -7.73 2.19 -3.54
C SER A 94 -9.17 2.72 -3.48
N VAL A 95 -9.35 4.03 -3.33
CA VAL A 95 -10.66 4.66 -3.18
C VAL A 95 -11.08 5.30 -4.51
N PRO A 96 -12.26 4.97 -5.06
CA PRO A 96 -12.76 5.63 -6.25
C PRO A 96 -12.89 7.14 -6.01
N CYS A 97 -12.50 7.97 -6.99
CA CYS A 97 -12.48 9.44 -6.91
C CYS A 97 -13.80 10.08 -6.38
N LYS A 98 -14.92 9.36 -6.46
CA LYS A 98 -16.25 9.77 -5.95
C LYS A 98 -16.38 9.72 -4.41
N PHE A 99 -15.50 9.01 -3.71
CA PHE A 99 -15.58 8.79 -2.25
C PHE A 99 -14.66 9.70 -1.43
N TRP A 100 -13.73 10.41 -2.07
CA TRP A 100 -12.79 11.32 -1.41
C TRP A 100 -13.43 12.39 -0.51
N PRO A 101 -14.61 12.96 -0.80
CA PRO A 101 -15.25 13.95 0.08
C PRO A 101 -15.59 13.44 1.49
N PHE A 102 -15.70 12.12 1.68
CA PHE A 102 -16.12 11.52 2.95
C PHE A 102 -14.95 11.11 3.87
N LEU A 103 -13.72 11.05 3.36
CA LEU A 103 -12.53 10.65 4.13
C LEU A 103 -11.81 11.83 4.81
N ILE A 104 -12.18 13.07 4.48
CA ILE A 104 -11.55 14.30 4.98
C ILE A 104 -12.49 15.17 5.82
N SER A 105 -13.71 14.70 6.12
CA SER A 105 -14.67 15.40 7.00
C SER A 105 -14.70 14.75 8.38
#